data_AF-A0AAE0K0V2-F1
#
_entry.id   AF-A0AAE0K0V2-F1
#
_cell.length_a   1.000
_cell.length_b   1.000
_cell.length_c   1.000
_cell.angle_alpha   90.00
_cell.angle_beta   90.00
_cell.angle_gamma   90.00
#
_symmetry.space_group_name_H-M   'P 1'
#
loop_
_entity.id
_entity.type
_entity.pdbx_description
1 polymer ?
#
loop_
_entity_poly.entity_id
_entity_poly.type
_entity_poly.pdbx_seq_one_letter_code
_entity_poly.pdbx_strand_id
1 'polypeptide(L)'
;MESPHPTLEAITASLSDTQKGWLHETADLLLEIYRTLARMRYLDPEWILPGPHDVEALIPMYRRHKIDDCIIYLYSIMPYIDTNGTVDGVDFFERGTFADFRTERDVKQGRDPFYEGLDNEDPYAQHTKPWMTPLSMLGNHGTVIIYSAKTHFIWIWDQHCSGSVDPNRDGIGWPRPGLWVSLEELEKIEAEKKAEQGAMRRMEENGGDEQGDDADMPEGEQEDKDSRGDEDAEGDTQMTEYEDEQEGSGIDEEDDEEHSGDEEDEWDGIPWDDMGSRPAPHVLQDMVKWYTELTVLPGGGEHSTGDWDAEITKPLYQKHGWPGHDFDGDAFLADKARAYIAADIAKQVADAQAKPPSHVYSHEGVDPASKAAREKIAAATTVEDEWMARWELFRAESLWRSRVKKSEDVEAAKTHAAAEEEVPMLLLEMRKVEQALESCKGTLKRLQADNSATQAQLRHAELQLRTYRRAYEEAKADVERLYPGRKPLPLGPGEEAGGFDLRKRVEKLTPYCENTELDIKETREWLSKVPQGAKEVREVVMEWLEWLEDSAVIPKQQLRYCAKALAEYTQQEDGSWVHSAKT
;
A
#
# COMPACT_ATOMS: atom_id res chain seq x y z
N MET A 1 34.03 -21.91 -26.04
CA MET A 1 34.78 -22.02 -24.77
C MET A 1 34.56 -20.71 -24.07
N GLU A 2 33.63 -20.67 -23.13
CA GLU A 2 33.45 -19.50 -22.27
C GLU A 2 34.73 -19.34 -21.45
N SER A 3 35.32 -18.14 -21.44
CA SER A 3 36.45 -17.84 -20.57
C SER A 3 36.02 -18.07 -19.12
N PRO A 4 36.85 -18.69 -18.27
CA PRO A 4 36.51 -18.91 -16.88
C PRO A 4 36.19 -17.57 -16.22
N HIS A 5 34.99 -17.44 -15.64
CA HIS A 5 34.61 -16.25 -14.90
C HIS A 5 35.58 -16.06 -13.71
N PRO A 6 35.95 -14.81 -13.39
CA PRO A 6 36.83 -14.54 -12.25
C PRO A 6 36.13 -14.97 -10.95
N THR A 7 36.89 -15.60 -10.05
CA THR A 7 36.40 -16.00 -8.73
C THR A 7 36.24 -14.80 -7.79
N LEU A 8 35.49 -14.92 -6.69
CA LEU A 8 35.41 -13.86 -5.68
C LEU A 8 36.79 -13.54 -5.08
N GLU A 9 37.68 -14.53 -4.98
CA GLU A 9 39.08 -14.31 -4.58
C GLU A 9 39.82 -13.42 -5.58
N ALA A 10 39.64 -13.64 -6.89
CA ALA A 10 40.25 -12.84 -7.94
C ALA A 10 39.69 -11.41 -7.95
N ILE A 11 38.38 -11.25 -7.77
CA ILE A 11 37.71 -9.94 -7.59
C ILE A 11 38.28 -9.24 -6.37
N THR A 12 38.36 -9.91 -5.22
CA THR A 12 38.89 -9.32 -3.99
C THR A 12 40.37 -8.92 -4.14
N ALA A 13 41.15 -9.68 -4.91
CA ALA A 13 42.55 -9.35 -5.19
C ALA A 13 42.72 -8.15 -6.15
N SER A 14 41.71 -7.83 -6.98
CA SER A 14 41.75 -6.70 -7.91
C SER A 14 41.51 -5.35 -7.22
N LEU A 15 40.80 -5.36 -6.08
CA LEU A 15 40.45 -4.17 -5.32
C LEU A 15 41.61 -3.62 -4.48
N SER A 16 41.79 -2.30 -4.50
CA SER A 16 42.73 -1.59 -3.63
C SER A 16 42.30 -1.61 -2.15
N ASP A 17 43.24 -1.42 -1.23
CA ASP A 17 42.94 -1.37 0.20
C ASP A 17 41.97 -0.23 0.56
N THR A 18 42.07 0.91 -0.12
CA THR A 18 41.14 2.04 0.06
C THR A 18 39.72 1.67 -0.34
N GLN A 19 39.55 1.04 -1.52
CA GLN A 19 38.22 0.58 -1.96
C GLN A 19 37.65 -0.44 -0.98
N LYS A 20 38.45 -1.42 -0.53
CA LYS A 20 38.01 -2.37 0.49
C LYS A 20 37.58 -1.66 1.77
N GLY A 21 38.36 -0.70 2.25
CA GLY A 21 38.03 0.10 3.42
C GLY A 21 36.66 0.78 3.31
N TRP A 22 36.40 1.45 2.18
CA TRP A 22 35.11 2.11 1.91
C TRP A 22 33.93 1.14 1.87
N LEU A 23 34.10 -0.03 1.25
CA LEU A 23 33.03 -1.03 1.13
C LEU A 23 32.73 -1.69 2.48
N HIS A 24 33.76 -1.98 3.29
CA HIS A 24 33.58 -2.45 4.67
C HIS A 24 32.91 -1.40 5.55
N GLU A 25 33.35 -0.13 5.49
CA GLU A 25 32.71 0.96 6.24
C GLU A 25 31.21 1.12 5.88
N THR A 26 30.88 1.01 4.60
CA THR A 26 29.48 1.05 4.13
C THR A 26 28.67 -0.13 4.68
N ALA A 27 29.19 -1.36 4.59
CA ALA A 27 28.51 -2.56 5.08
C ALA A 27 28.35 -2.57 6.60
N ASP A 28 29.37 -2.12 7.35
CA ASP A 28 29.34 -2.02 8.81
C ASP A 28 28.31 -0.99 9.29
N LEU A 29 28.21 0.16 8.63
CA LEU A 29 27.22 1.19 8.95
C LEU A 29 25.79 0.76 8.60
N LEU A 30 25.58 0.07 7.48
CA LEU A 30 24.28 -0.57 7.18
C LEU A 30 23.90 -1.58 8.26
N LEU A 31 24.85 -2.38 8.74
CA LEU A 31 24.60 -3.35 9.80
C LEU A 31 24.27 -2.65 11.12
N GLU A 32 24.87 -1.49 11.42
CA GLU A 32 24.51 -0.66 12.56
C GLU A 32 23.09 -0.09 12.46
N ILE A 33 22.67 0.33 11.27
CA ILE A 33 21.28 0.75 11.01
C ILE A 33 20.32 -0.42 11.29
N TYR A 34 20.58 -1.60 10.74
CA TYR A 34 19.69 -2.76 10.92
C TYR A 34 19.62 -3.20 12.38
N ARG A 35 20.77 -3.20 13.09
CA ARG A 35 20.80 -3.45 14.54
C ARG A 35 20.03 -2.38 15.31
N THR A 36 20.07 -1.13 14.88
CA THR A 36 19.28 -0.06 15.49
C THR A 36 17.79 -0.31 15.33
N LEU A 37 17.35 -0.67 14.12
CA LEU A 37 15.96 -1.07 13.87
C LEU A 37 15.52 -2.28 14.68
N ALA A 38 16.40 -3.27 14.87
CA ALA A 38 16.12 -4.42 15.73
C ALA A 38 15.98 -4.03 17.22
N ARG A 39 16.82 -3.11 17.72
CA ARG A 39 16.67 -2.55 19.08
C ARG A 39 15.36 -1.77 19.25
N MET A 40 14.91 -1.11 18.19
CA MET A 40 13.61 -0.41 18.14
C MET A 40 12.41 -1.37 18.09
N ARG A 41 12.60 -2.70 18.05
CA ARG A 41 11.55 -3.70 17.78
C ARG A 41 10.89 -3.55 16.40
N TYR A 42 11.55 -2.89 15.46
CA TYR A 42 11.09 -2.83 14.07
C TYR A 42 11.44 -4.11 13.31
N LEU A 43 12.68 -4.58 13.46
CA LEU A 43 13.15 -5.86 12.90
C LEU A 43 13.26 -6.93 14.00
N ASP A 44 13.01 -8.19 13.61
CA ASP A 44 13.51 -9.31 14.40
C ASP A 44 15.04 -9.39 14.25
N PRO A 45 15.82 -9.39 15.35
CA PRO A 45 17.27 -9.53 15.26
C PRO A 45 17.74 -10.76 14.47
N GLU A 46 16.96 -11.83 14.44
CA GLU A 46 17.30 -13.07 13.72
C GLU A 46 17.10 -12.96 12.20
N TRP A 47 16.35 -11.96 11.72
CA TRP A 47 16.22 -11.69 10.29
C TRP A 47 17.49 -11.07 9.70
N ILE A 48 18.36 -10.51 10.54
CA ILE A 48 19.59 -9.85 10.08
C ILE A 48 20.64 -10.93 9.77
N LEU A 49 20.98 -11.05 8.49
CA LEU A 49 22.04 -11.91 7.99
C LEU A 49 23.32 -11.08 7.79
N PRO A 50 24.25 -11.05 8.76
CA PRO A 50 25.52 -10.37 8.58
C PRO A 50 26.37 -11.10 7.52
N GLY A 51 27.13 -10.34 6.73
CA GLY A 51 28.13 -10.92 5.85
C GLY A 51 29.32 -11.54 6.58
N PRO A 52 30.25 -12.20 5.86
CA PRO A 52 30.23 -12.38 4.41
C PRO A 52 29.31 -13.53 3.95
N HIS A 53 28.84 -13.44 2.71
CA HIS A 53 27.98 -14.40 2.01
C HIS A 53 28.73 -15.07 0.86
N ASP A 54 28.41 -16.34 0.60
CA ASP A 54 28.91 -17.04 -0.59
C ASP A 54 28.10 -16.61 -1.82
N VAL A 55 28.72 -15.80 -2.68
CA VAL A 55 28.12 -15.30 -3.92
C VAL A 55 28.81 -15.86 -5.16
N GLU A 56 29.67 -16.86 -5.03
CA GLU A 56 30.50 -17.38 -6.13
C GLU A 56 29.63 -17.88 -7.30
N ALA A 57 28.55 -18.58 -6.98
CA ALA A 57 27.58 -19.08 -7.96
C ALA A 57 26.79 -17.96 -8.67
N LEU A 58 26.75 -16.76 -8.08
CA LEU A 58 26.00 -15.60 -8.59
C LEU A 58 26.85 -14.70 -9.48
N ILE A 59 28.18 -14.84 -9.47
CA ILE A 59 29.09 -14.02 -10.28
C ILE A 59 28.71 -13.99 -11.77
N PRO A 60 28.39 -15.13 -12.44
CA PRO A 60 28.00 -15.08 -13.85
C PRO A 60 26.76 -14.20 -14.11
N MET A 61 25.79 -14.21 -13.19
CA MET A 61 24.59 -13.38 -13.25
C MET A 61 24.95 -11.90 -13.05
N TYR A 62 25.78 -11.56 -12.06
CA TYR A 62 26.27 -10.18 -11.89
C TYR A 62 27.00 -9.64 -13.12
N ARG A 63 27.80 -10.48 -13.79
CA ARG A 63 28.50 -10.07 -15.02
C ARG A 63 27.55 -9.82 -16.19
N ARG A 64 26.47 -10.61 -16.32
CA ARG A 64 25.42 -10.37 -17.31
C ARG A 64 24.77 -9.00 -17.13
N HIS A 65 24.58 -8.58 -15.88
CA HIS A 65 24.04 -7.26 -15.53
C HIS A 65 25.10 -6.14 -15.48
N LYS A 66 26.34 -6.41 -15.95
CA LYS A 66 27.45 -5.45 -16.01
C LYS A 66 27.79 -4.83 -14.64
N ILE A 67 27.70 -5.61 -13.57
CA ILE A 67 28.07 -5.17 -12.22
C ILE A 67 29.61 -5.13 -12.09
N ASP A 68 30.14 -4.03 -11.54
CA ASP A 68 31.57 -3.83 -11.28
C ASP A 68 32.09 -4.70 -10.12
N ASP A 69 33.39 -5.03 -10.14
CA ASP A 69 34.09 -5.81 -9.12
C ASP A 69 33.87 -5.26 -7.70
N CYS A 70 33.86 -3.93 -7.54
CA CYS A 70 33.64 -3.29 -6.24
C CYS A 70 32.25 -3.60 -5.70
N ILE A 71 31.23 -3.59 -6.56
CA ILE A 71 29.84 -3.84 -6.17
C ILE A 71 29.61 -5.33 -5.93
N ILE A 72 30.19 -6.22 -6.75
CA ILE A 72 30.15 -7.68 -6.48
C ILE A 72 30.77 -7.99 -5.12
N TYR A 73 31.91 -7.38 -4.80
CA TYR A 73 32.53 -7.53 -3.48
C TYR A 73 31.63 -6.98 -2.36
N LEU A 74 31.01 -5.82 -2.55
CA LEU A 74 30.06 -5.25 -1.58
C LEU A 74 28.87 -6.20 -1.33
N TYR A 75 28.27 -6.77 -2.37
CA TYR A 75 27.18 -7.75 -2.24
C TYR A 75 27.58 -8.98 -1.42
N SER A 76 28.87 -9.33 -1.43
CA SER A 76 29.38 -10.44 -0.61
C SER A 76 29.50 -10.09 0.88
N ILE A 77 29.55 -8.82 1.27
CA ILE A 77 29.76 -8.41 2.69
C ILE A 77 28.59 -7.63 3.29
N MET A 78 27.67 -7.13 2.48
CA MET A 78 26.49 -6.39 2.94
C MET A 78 25.63 -7.23 3.89
N PRO A 79 25.02 -6.62 4.92
CA PRO A 79 23.98 -7.26 5.69
C PRO A 79 22.70 -7.36 4.84
N TYR A 80 21.99 -8.48 4.96
CA TYR A 80 20.68 -8.70 4.31
C TYR A 80 19.60 -8.97 5.35
N ILE A 81 18.33 -8.79 4.98
CA ILE A 81 17.17 -9.13 5.79
C ILE A 81 16.48 -10.35 5.18
N ASP A 82 16.34 -11.41 5.97
CA ASP A 82 15.60 -12.62 5.59
C ASP A 82 14.43 -12.82 6.55
N THR A 83 13.23 -12.51 6.06
CA THR A 83 11.99 -12.69 6.82
C THR A 83 11.61 -14.15 6.96
N ASN A 84 12.32 -15.09 6.33
CA ASN A 84 12.03 -16.53 6.32
C ASN A 84 10.58 -16.85 5.93
N GLY A 85 9.99 -16.04 5.04
CA GLY A 85 8.59 -16.14 4.62
C GLY A 85 7.59 -15.90 5.76
N THR A 86 7.97 -15.16 6.81
CA THR A 86 7.06 -14.81 7.92
C THR A 86 6.15 -13.64 7.58
N VAL A 87 6.60 -12.75 6.70
CA VAL A 87 5.89 -11.56 6.22
C VAL A 87 6.23 -11.35 4.75
N ASP A 88 5.30 -10.79 3.99
CA ASP A 88 5.39 -10.57 2.52
C ASP A 88 6.35 -9.43 2.14
N GLY A 89 7.37 -9.17 2.96
CA GLY A 89 8.27 -8.03 2.87
C GLY A 89 8.33 -7.26 4.19
N VAL A 90 9.33 -6.40 4.30
CA VAL A 90 9.43 -5.39 5.35
C VAL A 90 9.93 -4.13 4.68
N ASP A 91 9.21 -3.03 4.89
CA ASP A 91 9.67 -1.74 4.41
C ASP A 91 10.94 -1.31 5.17
N PHE A 92 11.66 -0.37 4.59
CA PHE A 92 12.87 0.18 5.16
C PHE A 92 12.73 1.69 5.34
N PHE A 93 13.47 2.48 4.58
CA PHE A 93 13.51 3.92 4.70
C PHE A 93 12.53 4.57 3.72
N GLU A 94 11.63 5.43 4.24
CA GLU A 94 10.67 6.24 3.47
C GLU A 94 10.01 5.43 2.33
N ARG A 95 9.27 4.37 2.71
CA ARG A 95 8.51 3.47 1.81
C ARG A 95 9.34 2.58 0.86
N GLY A 96 10.67 2.72 0.83
CA GLY A 96 11.55 1.77 0.16
C GLY A 96 11.57 0.42 0.89
N THR A 97 12.13 -0.62 0.27
CA THR A 97 12.25 -1.96 0.87
C THR A 97 13.72 -2.37 1.04
N PHE A 98 13.98 -3.41 1.84
CA PHE A 98 15.35 -3.95 1.98
C PHE A 98 15.79 -4.64 0.68
N ALA A 99 17.02 -4.36 0.24
CA ALA A 99 17.60 -5.02 -0.93
C ALA A 99 18.23 -6.37 -0.58
N ASP A 100 18.03 -7.38 -1.42
CA ASP A 100 18.70 -8.68 -1.40
C ASP A 100 19.28 -9.05 -2.78
N PHE A 101 20.50 -8.56 -3.03
CA PHE A 101 21.24 -8.81 -4.27
C PHE A 101 21.75 -10.24 -4.44
N ARG A 102 21.40 -11.16 -3.53
CA ARG A 102 21.60 -12.60 -3.76
C ARG A 102 20.54 -13.15 -4.72
N THR A 103 19.51 -12.37 -5.03
CA THR A 103 18.45 -12.69 -5.98
C THR A 103 18.63 -11.93 -7.29
N GLU A 104 18.30 -12.55 -8.43
CA GLU A 104 18.41 -11.90 -9.74
C GLU A 104 17.40 -10.75 -9.91
N ARG A 105 16.24 -10.85 -9.24
CA ARG A 105 15.20 -9.80 -9.23
C ARG A 105 15.77 -8.46 -8.75
N ASP A 106 16.40 -8.45 -7.57
CA ASP A 106 16.91 -7.22 -6.98
C ASP A 106 18.15 -6.70 -7.71
N VAL A 107 18.95 -7.59 -8.31
CA VAL A 107 20.04 -7.15 -9.20
C VAL A 107 19.49 -6.44 -10.44
N LYS A 108 18.43 -6.97 -11.07
CA LYS A 108 17.77 -6.36 -12.23
C LYS A 108 17.17 -5.01 -11.88
N GLN A 109 16.31 -4.97 -10.87
CA GLN A 109 15.70 -3.72 -10.40
C GLN A 109 16.78 -2.75 -9.90
N GLY A 110 17.88 -3.21 -9.30
CA GLY A 110 18.97 -2.33 -8.89
C GLY A 110 19.72 -1.66 -10.05
N ARG A 111 19.64 -2.19 -11.28
CA ARG A 111 20.17 -1.53 -12.48
C ARG A 111 19.27 -0.41 -12.98
N ASP A 112 17.97 -0.57 -12.82
CA ASP A 112 16.93 0.39 -13.15
C ASP A 112 15.98 0.58 -11.94
N PRO A 113 16.43 1.32 -10.91
CA PRO A 113 15.71 1.42 -9.64
C PRO A 113 14.37 2.14 -9.75
N PHE A 114 14.09 2.84 -10.86
CA PHE A 114 12.88 3.66 -11.03
C PHE A 114 11.94 3.13 -12.12
N TYR A 115 12.24 1.97 -12.69
CA TYR A 115 11.47 1.35 -13.78
C TYR A 115 11.32 2.26 -15.02
N GLU A 116 12.31 3.14 -15.24
CA GLU A 116 12.31 4.07 -16.38
C GLU A 116 12.52 3.34 -17.72
N GLY A 117 12.99 2.09 -17.69
CA GLY A 117 13.17 1.24 -18.86
C GLY A 117 11.89 0.56 -19.36
N LEU A 118 10.74 0.71 -18.70
CA LEU A 118 9.47 0.10 -19.13
C LEU A 118 8.87 0.77 -20.38
N ASP A 119 9.16 2.06 -20.59
CA ASP A 119 8.61 2.84 -21.71
C ASP A 119 9.59 2.95 -22.90
N ASN A 120 10.83 2.46 -22.76
CA ASN A 120 11.85 2.54 -23.80
C ASN A 120 12.07 1.19 -24.51
N GLU A 121 12.30 1.22 -25.83
CA GLU A 121 12.65 0.04 -26.64
C GLU A 121 13.97 -0.64 -26.24
N ASP A 122 14.77 -0.02 -25.35
CA ASP A 122 15.91 -0.66 -24.70
C ASP A 122 15.53 -1.12 -23.27
N PRO A 123 14.99 -2.35 -23.11
CA PRO A 123 14.74 -2.97 -21.80
C PRO A 123 16.04 -3.23 -21.00
N TYR A 124 17.20 -2.79 -21.51
CA TYR A 124 18.49 -2.77 -20.84
C TYR A 124 19.08 -1.36 -20.68
N ALA A 125 18.28 -0.30 -20.79
CA ALA A 125 18.68 1.04 -20.36
C ALA A 125 19.08 0.98 -18.88
N GLN A 126 20.37 0.82 -18.61
CA GLN A 126 20.90 0.74 -17.24
C GLN A 126 21.06 2.17 -16.73
N HIS A 127 20.03 2.67 -16.04
CA HIS A 127 20.00 4.04 -15.51
C HIS A 127 21.08 4.25 -14.44
N THR A 128 21.48 3.20 -13.72
CA THR A 128 22.63 3.25 -12.78
C THR A 128 23.95 2.88 -13.47
N LYS A 129 25.06 3.52 -13.07
CA LYS A 129 26.39 3.16 -13.60
C LYS A 129 26.89 1.81 -13.02
N PRO A 130 27.81 1.07 -13.69
CA PRO A 130 28.30 -0.24 -13.21
C PRO A 130 28.87 -0.29 -11.79
N TRP A 131 29.44 0.84 -11.33
CA TRP A 131 30.03 1.01 -10.00
C TRP A 131 29.05 1.63 -8.98
N MET A 132 27.76 1.69 -9.32
CA MET A 132 26.69 2.17 -8.45
C MET A 132 25.71 1.04 -8.16
N THR A 133 25.11 1.07 -6.98
CA THR A 133 24.07 0.12 -6.57
C THR A 133 23.12 0.76 -5.55
N PRO A 134 21.83 0.44 -5.56
CA PRO A 134 20.97 0.75 -4.43
C PRO A 134 21.43 0.07 -3.14
N LEU A 135 21.21 0.70 -2.00
CA LEU A 135 21.27 0.11 -0.67
C LEU A 135 19.86 -0.20 -0.12
N SER A 136 18.82 0.27 -0.80
CA SER A 136 17.41 -0.05 -0.59
C SER A 136 16.73 -0.20 -1.95
N MET A 137 15.69 -1.03 -2.05
CA MET A 137 14.91 -1.16 -3.29
C MET A 137 13.75 -0.17 -3.30
N LEU A 138 13.28 0.15 -4.50
CA LEU A 138 12.07 0.93 -4.67
C LEU A 138 10.89 0.04 -4.27
N GLY A 139 10.22 0.40 -3.17
CA GLY A 139 8.87 -0.10 -2.85
C GLY A 139 7.83 0.65 -3.68
N ASN A 140 6.55 0.36 -3.50
CA ASN A 140 5.47 1.07 -4.20
C ASN A 140 5.53 2.60 -4.02
N HIS A 141 6.04 3.28 -5.06
CA HIS A 141 6.30 4.71 -5.12
C HIS A 141 7.10 5.28 -3.93
N GLY A 142 8.22 4.64 -3.59
CA GLY A 142 9.04 5.00 -2.43
C GLY A 142 10.35 5.75 -2.72
N THR A 143 11.21 5.72 -1.71
CA THR A 143 12.56 6.28 -1.74
C THR A 143 13.62 5.19 -1.94
N VAL A 144 14.64 5.52 -2.75
CA VAL A 144 15.81 4.67 -3.04
C VAL A 144 17.08 5.35 -2.53
N ILE A 145 17.89 4.59 -1.78
CA ILE A 145 19.21 5.01 -1.34
C ILE A 145 20.22 4.43 -2.33
N ILE A 146 20.98 5.26 -3.05
CA ILE A 146 21.90 4.80 -4.09
C ILE A 146 23.33 5.10 -3.67
N TYR A 147 24.21 4.10 -3.75
CA TYR A 147 25.62 4.18 -3.38
C TYR A 147 26.53 4.12 -4.61
N SER A 148 27.60 4.91 -4.62
CA SER A 148 28.68 4.84 -5.62
C SER A 148 29.97 4.35 -4.98
N ALA A 149 30.45 3.17 -5.40
CA ALA A 149 31.74 2.65 -4.96
C ALA A 149 32.94 3.43 -5.50
N LYS A 150 32.74 4.21 -6.57
CA LYS A 150 33.80 5.01 -7.21
C LYS A 150 34.09 6.29 -6.43
N THR A 151 33.06 6.96 -5.93
CA THR A 151 33.17 8.24 -5.23
C THR A 151 33.00 8.11 -3.72
N HIS A 152 32.42 7.00 -3.25
CA HIS A 152 32.05 6.75 -1.85
C HIS A 152 31.00 7.76 -1.34
N PHE A 153 29.99 8.01 -2.18
CA PHE A 153 28.87 8.92 -1.91
C PHE A 153 27.54 8.17 -1.99
N ILE A 154 26.53 8.72 -1.32
CA ILE A 154 25.15 8.26 -1.34
C ILE A 154 24.22 9.39 -1.82
N TRP A 155 23.21 9.00 -2.61
CA TRP A 155 22.03 9.78 -2.96
C TRP A 155 20.82 9.15 -2.29
N ILE A 156 19.93 9.96 -1.73
CA ILE A 156 18.60 9.51 -1.27
C ILE A 156 17.59 10.20 -2.19
N TRP A 157 16.90 9.41 -3.01
CA TRP A 157 16.02 9.91 -4.07
C TRP A 157 14.62 9.32 -3.94
N ASP A 158 13.61 10.18 -4.06
CA ASP A 158 12.20 9.81 -3.96
C ASP A 158 11.53 9.90 -5.33
N GLN A 159 10.79 8.85 -5.69
CA GLN A 159 10.13 8.77 -6.99
C GLN A 159 9.01 9.81 -7.12
N HIS A 160 8.22 10.04 -6.06
CA HIS A 160 7.10 10.97 -6.10
C HIS A 160 7.55 12.42 -6.25
N CYS A 161 8.56 12.82 -5.49
CA CYS A 161 9.06 14.20 -5.51
C CYS A 161 10.00 14.47 -6.69
N SER A 162 10.42 13.42 -7.41
CA SER A 162 11.44 13.50 -8.47
C SER A 162 12.67 14.27 -7.99
N GLY A 163 13.13 13.95 -6.77
CA GLY A 163 14.10 14.77 -6.06
C GLY A 163 14.73 14.06 -4.88
N SER A 164 15.72 14.73 -4.28
CA SER A 164 16.34 14.18 -3.08
C SER A 164 15.53 14.48 -1.83
N VAL A 165 15.32 13.47 -1.01
CA VAL A 165 14.61 13.57 0.28
C VAL A 165 15.55 13.50 1.48
N ASP A 166 16.85 13.61 1.24
CA ASP A 166 17.86 13.64 2.30
C ASP A 166 17.61 14.81 3.29
N PRO A 167 17.24 14.52 4.56
CA PRO A 167 16.91 15.53 5.56
C PRO A 167 18.02 16.55 5.82
N ASN A 168 19.28 16.20 5.56
CA ASN A 168 20.45 16.99 5.91
C ASN A 168 21.10 17.69 4.70
N ARG A 169 20.53 17.58 3.49
CA ARG A 169 21.11 18.16 2.28
C ARG A 169 20.92 19.67 2.19
N ASP A 170 19.72 20.19 2.46
CA ASP A 170 19.41 21.56 2.03
C ASP A 170 19.56 22.65 3.10
N GLY A 171 19.63 22.34 4.40
CA GLY A 171 19.73 23.38 5.46
C GLY A 171 18.62 24.45 5.46
N ILE A 172 17.70 24.34 4.50
CA ILE A 172 16.55 25.17 4.19
C ILE A 172 15.46 24.12 4.10
N GLY A 173 14.58 24.09 5.10
CA GLY A 173 13.38 23.29 5.03
C GLY A 173 12.56 23.76 3.84
N TRP A 174 12.77 23.15 2.68
CA TRP A 174 11.69 23.03 1.73
C TRP A 174 10.57 22.33 2.50
N PRO A 175 9.40 22.97 2.66
CA PRO A 175 8.30 22.33 3.35
C PRO A 175 7.98 21.08 2.56
N ARG A 176 8.21 19.91 3.18
CA ARG A 176 7.86 18.61 2.62
C ARG A 176 6.38 18.71 2.21
N PRO A 177 6.02 18.64 0.92
CA PRO A 177 4.62 18.54 0.54
C PRO A 177 4.15 17.17 1.05
N GLY A 178 3.43 17.16 2.17
CA GLY A 178 2.86 15.93 2.74
C GLY A 178 3.51 15.40 4.02
N LEU A 179 4.54 16.05 4.60
CA LEU A 179 5.09 15.60 5.89
C LEU A 179 5.10 16.72 6.94
N TRP A 180 4.09 16.65 7.82
CA TRP A 180 3.91 17.37 9.10
C TRP A 180 4.09 18.90 9.05
N VAL A 181 3.13 19.56 8.42
CA VAL A 181 2.78 20.93 8.84
C VAL A 181 2.12 20.81 10.22
N SER A 182 2.60 21.55 11.23
CA SER A 182 1.95 21.52 12.55
C SER A 182 0.48 21.94 12.44
N LEU A 183 -0.40 21.45 13.32
CA LEU A 183 -1.84 21.78 13.26
C LEU A 183 -2.07 23.31 13.23
N GLU A 184 -1.27 24.09 13.97
CA GLU A 184 -1.31 25.55 13.97
C GLU A 184 -0.93 26.18 12.61
N GLU A 185 -0.05 25.51 11.87
CA GLU A 185 0.47 26.00 10.60
C GLU A 185 -0.45 25.57 9.44
N LEU A 186 -1.17 24.44 9.58
CA LEU A 186 -2.32 24.08 8.75
C LEU A 186 -3.48 25.06 8.94
N GLU A 187 -3.83 25.40 10.18
CA GLU A 187 -4.84 26.42 10.48
C GLU A 187 -4.47 27.77 9.89
N LYS A 188 -3.17 28.11 9.88
CA LYS A 188 -2.66 29.34 9.26
C LYS A 188 -2.80 29.31 7.74
N ILE A 189 -2.44 28.21 7.08
CA ILE A 189 -2.59 28.03 5.63
C ILE A 189 -4.06 28.07 5.22
N GLU A 190 -4.95 27.43 5.97
CA GLU A 190 -6.39 27.50 5.72
C GLU A 190 -6.95 28.90 5.92
N ALA A 191 -6.49 29.62 6.96
CA ALA A 191 -6.88 31.01 7.18
C ALA A 191 -6.41 31.94 6.05
N GLU A 192 -5.21 31.73 5.52
CA GLU A 192 -4.66 32.47 4.38
C GLU A 192 -5.45 32.18 3.09
N LYS A 193 -5.73 30.91 2.76
CA LYS A 193 -6.58 30.54 1.62
C LYS A 193 -7.98 31.13 1.72
N LYS A 194 -8.57 31.14 2.92
CA LYS A 194 -9.90 31.71 3.17
C LYS A 194 -9.91 33.24 3.02
N ALA A 195 -8.81 33.90 3.37
CA ALA A 195 -8.62 35.33 3.15
C ALA A 195 -8.46 35.66 1.66
N GLU A 196 -7.72 34.86 0.89
CA GLU A 196 -7.57 35.02 -0.56
C GLU A 196 -8.89 34.80 -1.31
N GLN A 197 -9.64 33.73 -0.99
CA GLN A 197 -10.97 33.52 -1.57
C GLN A 197 -11.94 34.66 -1.22
N GLY A 198 -11.84 35.21 0.00
CA GLY A 198 -12.61 36.39 0.41
C GLY A 198 -12.20 37.67 -0.34
N ALA A 199 -10.94 37.81 -0.72
CA ALA A 199 -10.45 38.93 -1.52
C ALA A 199 -10.89 38.82 -2.99
N MET A 200 -10.85 37.61 -3.56
CA MET A 200 -11.29 37.33 -4.93
C MET A 200 -12.80 37.62 -5.10
N ARG A 201 -13.64 37.20 -4.15
CA ARG A 201 -15.08 37.55 -4.14
C ARG A 201 -15.35 39.06 -4.08
N ARG A 202 -14.52 39.83 -3.37
CA ARG A 202 -14.68 41.30 -3.34
C ARG A 202 -14.28 41.98 -4.63
N MET A 203 -13.38 41.38 -5.42
CA MET A 203 -13.05 41.89 -6.75
C MET A 203 -14.17 41.61 -7.75
N GLU A 204 -14.82 40.45 -7.65
CA GLU A 204 -16.00 40.13 -8.48
C GLU A 204 -17.22 41.01 -8.15
N GLU A 205 -17.44 41.34 -6.86
CA GLU A 205 -18.57 42.19 -6.45
C GLU A 205 -18.37 43.69 -6.76
N ASN A 206 -17.12 44.15 -6.98
CA ASN A 206 -16.81 45.55 -7.34
C ASN A 206 -16.56 45.77 -8.84
N GLY A 207 -16.66 44.73 -9.68
CA GLY A 207 -16.43 44.78 -11.13
C GLY A 207 -17.66 45.15 -11.97
N GLY A 208 -18.68 45.78 -11.38
CA GLY A 208 -19.89 46.20 -12.08
C GLY A 208 -19.94 47.72 -12.26
N ASP A 209 -19.47 48.20 -13.41
CA ASP A 209 -19.99 49.37 -14.17
C ASP A 209 -18.86 50.04 -14.98
N GLU A 210 -18.52 49.47 -16.13
CA GLU A 210 -18.00 50.28 -17.25
C GLU A 210 -18.78 49.94 -18.53
N GLN A 211 -19.69 50.85 -18.88
CA GLN A 211 -20.31 50.99 -20.18
C GLN A 211 -19.25 51.46 -21.20
N GLY A 212 -19.20 50.87 -22.39
CA GLY A 212 -18.46 51.46 -23.49
C GLY A 212 -18.33 50.58 -24.74
N ASP A 213 -19.30 50.76 -25.64
CA ASP A 213 -19.19 50.84 -27.11
C ASP A 213 -18.68 49.67 -27.97
N ASP A 214 -19.48 49.45 -29.02
CA ASP A 214 -19.33 48.57 -30.17
C ASP A 214 -17.99 48.69 -30.91
N ALA A 215 -17.42 47.56 -31.35
CA ALA A 215 -16.91 47.37 -32.71
C ALA A 215 -16.47 45.93 -33.00
N ASP A 216 -16.92 45.41 -34.15
CA ASP A 216 -16.44 44.29 -34.96
C ASP A 216 -15.04 43.74 -34.63
N MET A 217 -14.92 42.41 -34.52
CA MET A 217 -13.84 41.61 -35.11
C MET A 217 -14.18 40.09 -35.08
N PRO A 218 -13.56 39.27 -35.96
CA PRO A 218 -14.14 38.06 -36.55
C PRO A 218 -13.70 36.73 -35.89
N GLU A 219 -14.40 35.69 -36.33
CA GLU A 219 -14.20 34.25 -36.12
C GLU A 219 -12.71 33.83 -36.06
N GLY A 220 -12.35 33.14 -34.98
CA GLY A 220 -11.07 32.47 -34.78
C GLY A 220 -11.29 31.23 -33.92
N GLU A 221 -10.80 30.12 -34.43
CA GLU A 221 -10.94 28.74 -33.95
C GLU A 221 -10.55 28.58 -32.48
N GLN A 222 -11.37 27.83 -31.73
CA GLN A 222 -11.13 27.48 -30.34
C GLN A 222 -10.66 26.02 -30.29
N GLU A 223 -9.38 25.85 -29.98
CA GLU A 223 -8.76 24.57 -29.65
C GLU A 223 -9.29 24.05 -28.31
N ASP A 224 -9.73 22.79 -28.31
CA ASP A 224 -10.12 22.03 -27.15
C ASP A 224 -8.90 21.79 -26.24
N LYS A 225 -9.02 22.13 -24.96
CA LYS A 225 -8.04 21.79 -23.92
C LYS A 225 -8.59 20.70 -23.02
N ASP A 226 -7.83 19.62 -22.96
CA ASP A 226 -8.03 18.42 -22.18
C ASP A 226 -8.23 18.70 -20.68
N SER A 227 -9.32 18.17 -20.13
CA SER A 227 -9.51 18.01 -18.69
C SER A 227 -9.04 16.60 -18.30
N ARG A 228 -7.89 16.55 -17.63
CA ARG A 228 -7.43 15.39 -16.86
C ARG A 228 -8.43 15.12 -15.74
N GLY A 229 -9.06 13.95 -15.78
CA GLY A 229 -9.91 13.43 -14.72
C GLY A 229 -9.07 12.66 -13.70
N ASP A 230 -9.21 13.05 -12.43
CA ASP A 230 -8.67 12.37 -11.26
C ASP A 230 -9.29 10.97 -11.12
N GLU A 231 -8.44 9.94 -11.07
CA GLU A 231 -8.81 8.57 -10.71
C GLU A 231 -8.30 8.24 -9.31
N ASP A 232 -9.11 8.52 -8.29
CA ASP A 232 -8.97 7.95 -6.95
C ASP A 232 -10.10 6.95 -6.71
N ALA A 233 -9.84 5.66 -6.98
CA ALA A 233 -10.71 4.56 -6.60
C ALA A 233 -9.88 3.33 -6.21
N GLU A 234 -9.25 3.39 -5.04
CA GLU A 234 -8.62 2.23 -4.40
C GLU A 234 -9.69 1.18 -4.05
N GLY A 235 -9.81 0.18 -4.93
CA GLY A 235 -10.49 -1.08 -4.68
C GLY A 235 -9.46 -2.18 -4.46
N ASP A 236 -9.03 -2.34 -3.22
CA ASP A 236 -8.08 -3.35 -2.77
C ASP A 236 -8.61 -4.77 -3.08
N THR A 237 -8.16 -5.30 -4.22
CA THR A 237 -8.38 -6.68 -4.66
C THR A 237 -7.01 -7.27 -4.94
N GLN A 238 -6.48 -8.03 -3.97
CA GLN A 238 -5.28 -8.83 -4.13
C GLN A 238 -5.44 -9.74 -5.37
N MET A 239 -4.75 -9.40 -6.45
CA MET A 239 -4.61 -10.21 -7.66
C MET A 239 -3.49 -11.22 -7.44
N THR A 240 -3.84 -12.50 -7.50
CA THR A 240 -2.90 -13.61 -7.47
C THR A 240 -2.13 -13.69 -8.80
N GLU A 241 -0.80 -13.74 -8.71
CA GLU A 241 0.12 -13.99 -9.82
C GLU A 241 -0.29 -15.24 -10.61
N TYR A 242 -0.52 -15.08 -11.90
CA TYR A 242 -0.53 -16.17 -12.87
C TYR A 242 0.70 -16.02 -13.77
N GLU A 243 1.69 -16.88 -13.53
CA GLU A 243 2.65 -17.27 -14.56
C GLU A 243 1.90 -18.15 -15.57
N ASP A 244 1.94 -17.81 -16.87
CA ASP A 244 2.25 -18.81 -17.89
C ASP A 244 2.53 -18.21 -19.27
N GLU A 245 3.33 -18.98 -20.00
CA GLU A 245 4.08 -18.68 -21.20
C GLU A 245 3.27 -18.64 -22.52
N GLN A 246 3.87 -17.96 -23.53
CA GLN A 246 3.90 -18.33 -24.96
C GLN A 246 2.58 -18.33 -25.78
N GLU A 247 2.49 -17.50 -26.83
CA GLU A 247 2.85 -17.82 -28.22
C GLU A 247 2.39 -16.71 -29.17
N GLY A 248 3.15 -16.47 -30.23
CA GLY A 248 3.02 -15.29 -31.09
C GLY A 248 1.87 -15.31 -32.09
N SER A 249 1.59 -14.11 -32.61
CA SER A 249 1.00 -13.94 -33.94
C SER A 249 1.60 -12.70 -34.59
N GLY A 250 2.31 -12.90 -35.68
CA GLY A 250 2.77 -11.83 -36.55
C GLY A 250 1.59 -11.11 -37.18
N ILE A 251 1.62 -9.78 -37.10
CA ILE A 251 0.80 -8.88 -37.88
C ILE A 251 1.77 -7.97 -38.63
N ASP A 252 1.78 -8.12 -39.94
CA ASP A 252 2.40 -7.19 -40.89
C ASP A 252 1.59 -5.88 -40.85
N GLU A 253 2.21 -4.79 -40.42
CA GLU A 253 1.69 -3.43 -40.65
C GLU A 253 2.64 -2.70 -41.59
N GLU A 254 2.11 -2.39 -42.77
CA GLU A 254 2.75 -1.57 -43.80
C GLU A 254 2.54 -0.08 -43.45
N ASP A 255 3.65 0.66 -43.53
CA ASP A 255 3.81 2.07 -43.94
C ASP A 255 2.62 3.03 -43.73
N ASP A 256 2.81 4.00 -42.83
CA ASP A 256 2.55 5.41 -43.15
C ASP A 256 3.49 6.31 -42.33
N GLU A 257 4.67 6.55 -42.90
CA GLU A 257 5.63 7.58 -42.47
C GLU A 257 5.11 8.98 -42.83
N GLU A 258 4.54 9.71 -41.87
CA GLU A 258 4.58 11.19 -41.89
C GLU A 258 5.25 11.74 -40.63
N HIS A 259 6.58 11.68 -40.74
CA HIS A 259 7.63 12.47 -40.11
C HIS A 259 7.18 13.89 -39.67
N SER A 260 6.72 14.00 -38.42
CA SER A 260 6.84 15.26 -37.68
C SER A 260 8.17 15.18 -36.93
N GLY A 261 9.07 16.11 -37.26
CA GLY A 261 10.36 16.23 -36.61
C GLY A 261 10.18 16.80 -35.22
N ASP A 262 9.80 15.95 -34.28
CA ASP A 262 10.05 16.19 -32.88
C ASP A 262 11.56 16.03 -32.68
N GLU A 263 12.18 17.11 -32.22
CA GLU A 263 13.55 17.10 -31.75
C GLU A 263 13.60 16.02 -30.65
N GLU A 264 14.17 14.86 -31.00
CA GLU A 264 14.58 13.84 -30.04
C GLU A 264 15.54 14.54 -29.08
N ASP A 265 14.99 15.12 -28.01
CA ASP A 265 15.73 15.49 -26.81
C ASP A 265 16.33 14.18 -26.32
N GLU A 266 17.54 13.90 -26.81
CA GLU A 266 18.42 12.81 -26.41
C GLU A 266 18.52 12.87 -24.90
N TRP A 267 17.63 12.12 -24.24
CA TRP A 267 17.50 12.13 -22.80
C TRP A 267 18.78 11.52 -22.25
N ASP A 268 19.71 12.39 -21.85
CA ASP A 268 21.08 12.12 -21.37
C ASP A 268 21.12 11.33 -20.04
N GLY A 269 20.12 10.48 -19.77
CA GLY A 269 19.97 9.74 -18.52
C GLY A 269 19.79 10.66 -17.30
N ILE A 270 19.57 10.04 -16.14
CA ILE A 270 19.56 10.81 -14.88
C ILE A 270 20.97 11.39 -14.65
N PRO A 271 21.13 12.73 -14.55
CA PRO A 271 22.42 13.36 -14.31
C PRO A 271 22.83 13.18 -12.84
N TRP A 272 23.32 11.99 -12.48
CA TRP A 272 23.77 11.63 -11.13
C TRP A 272 24.75 12.64 -10.52
N ASP A 273 25.53 13.30 -11.35
CA ASP A 273 26.52 14.31 -10.93
C ASP A 273 25.86 15.64 -10.48
N ASP A 274 24.67 15.97 -10.98
CA ASP A 274 23.92 17.18 -10.62
C ASP A 274 22.94 16.93 -9.45
N MET A 275 22.67 15.66 -9.15
CA MET A 275 21.89 15.27 -7.98
C MET A 275 22.74 15.43 -6.72
N GLY A 276 22.26 16.20 -5.76
CA GLY A 276 22.99 16.38 -4.51
C GLY A 276 23.09 15.07 -3.73
N SER A 277 24.34 14.72 -3.48
CA SER A 277 24.80 13.56 -2.74
C SER A 277 25.66 14.00 -1.57
N ARG A 278 25.89 13.07 -0.64
CA ARG A 278 26.78 13.27 0.49
C ARG A 278 27.72 12.08 0.67
N PRO A 279 28.86 12.25 1.37
CA PRO A 279 29.75 11.14 1.69
C PRO A 279 28.99 10.00 2.37
N ALA A 280 29.18 8.77 1.89
CA ALA A 280 28.42 7.61 2.35
C ALA A 280 28.46 7.41 3.89
N PRO A 281 29.61 7.56 4.57
CA PRO A 281 29.66 7.39 6.02
C PRO A 281 28.79 8.40 6.76
N HIS A 282 28.72 9.65 6.29
CA HIS A 282 27.90 10.69 6.92
C HIS A 282 26.41 10.39 6.79
N VAL A 283 25.95 9.96 5.60
CA VAL A 283 24.53 9.64 5.38
C VAL A 283 24.09 8.47 6.27
N LEU A 284 24.87 7.38 6.29
CA LEU A 284 24.50 6.20 7.05
C LEU A 284 24.59 6.43 8.58
N GLN A 285 25.58 7.19 9.05
CA GLN A 285 25.64 7.61 10.46
C GLN A 285 24.46 8.51 10.84
N ASP A 286 24.08 9.44 9.95
CA ASP A 286 22.91 10.28 10.15
C ASP A 286 21.62 9.45 10.19
N MET A 287 21.47 8.39 9.39
CA MET A 287 20.33 7.48 9.48
C MET A 287 20.21 6.81 10.85
N VAL A 288 21.32 6.32 11.42
CA VAL A 288 21.33 5.78 12.79
C VAL A 288 20.86 6.84 13.78
N LYS A 289 21.34 8.09 13.63
CA LYS A 289 20.93 9.22 14.44
C LYS A 289 19.44 9.53 14.25
N TRP A 290 18.91 9.52 13.04
CA TRP A 290 17.51 9.82 12.75
C TRP A 290 16.56 8.85 13.45
N TYR A 291 16.88 7.55 13.42
CA TYR A 291 16.11 6.53 14.13
C TYR A 291 16.26 6.64 15.66
N THR A 292 17.46 6.96 16.13
CA THR A 292 17.74 7.16 17.56
C THR A 292 16.99 8.38 18.12
N GLU A 293 16.92 9.47 17.35
CA GLU A 293 16.25 10.74 17.71
C GLU A 293 14.77 10.77 17.31
N LEU A 294 14.27 9.72 16.64
CA LEU A 294 12.91 9.62 16.10
C LEU A 294 12.55 10.82 15.18
N THR A 295 13.54 11.35 14.44
CA THR A 295 13.30 12.34 13.38
C THR A 295 12.75 11.67 12.13
N VAL A 296 13.15 10.41 11.91
CA VAL A 296 12.58 9.51 10.91
C VAL A 296 12.18 8.23 11.63
N LEU A 297 11.05 7.64 11.23
CA LEU A 297 10.60 6.33 11.68
C LEU A 297 10.72 5.33 10.53
N PRO A 298 10.99 4.06 10.83
CA PRO A 298 11.06 3.04 9.80
C PRO A 298 9.67 2.72 9.24
N GLY A 299 9.63 2.29 7.98
CA GLY A 299 8.42 1.84 7.30
C GLY A 299 7.69 2.91 6.46
N GLY A 300 6.36 2.80 6.42
CA GLY A 300 5.46 3.70 5.69
C GLY A 300 5.12 3.27 4.26
N GLY A 301 5.71 2.17 3.78
CA GLY A 301 5.39 1.57 2.48
C GLY A 301 4.29 0.53 2.57
N GLU A 302 4.08 -0.21 1.48
CA GLU A 302 3.01 -1.20 1.35
C GLU A 302 3.09 -2.35 2.35
N HIS A 303 4.29 -2.72 2.80
CA HIS A 303 4.48 -3.86 3.71
C HIS A 303 4.39 -3.50 5.20
N SER A 304 4.31 -2.21 5.53
CA SER A 304 4.22 -1.71 6.90
C SER A 304 3.14 -0.64 7.10
N THR A 305 2.33 -0.39 6.06
CA THR A 305 1.23 0.59 6.09
C THR A 305 0.33 0.30 7.28
N GLY A 306 0.11 1.33 8.10
CA GLY A 306 -0.79 1.26 9.25
C GLY A 306 -0.20 0.67 10.53
N ASP A 307 0.95 -0.02 10.51
CA ASP A 307 1.57 -0.60 11.72
C ASP A 307 2.67 0.28 12.34
N TRP A 308 3.09 1.33 11.62
CA TRP A 308 4.17 2.26 11.99
C TRP A 308 3.85 3.74 11.74
N ASP A 309 2.59 4.13 11.90
CA ASP A 309 2.15 5.52 11.97
C ASP A 309 2.97 6.32 13.00
N ALA A 310 3.53 7.45 12.57
CA ALA A 310 4.37 8.31 13.37
C ALA A 310 3.63 8.98 14.53
N GLU A 311 2.35 9.35 14.35
CA GLU A 311 1.54 9.98 15.39
C GLU A 311 1.30 9.02 16.55
N ILE A 312 1.22 7.71 16.25
CA ILE A 312 1.00 6.66 17.23
C ILE A 312 2.33 6.20 17.85
N THR A 313 3.33 5.87 17.02
CA THR A 313 4.53 5.14 17.50
C THR A 313 5.58 6.04 18.14
N LYS A 314 5.78 7.27 17.65
CA LYS A 314 6.78 8.21 18.21
C LYS A 314 6.56 8.50 19.71
N PRO A 315 5.36 8.88 20.18
CA PRO A 315 5.15 9.10 21.62
C PRO A 315 5.29 7.81 22.43
N LEU A 316 5.00 6.64 21.86
CA LEU A 316 5.18 5.36 22.54
C LEU A 316 6.64 5.00 22.74
N TYR A 317 7.51 5.24 21.76
CA TYR A 317 8.95 5.05 21.92
C TYR A 317 9.49 5.89 23.10
N GLN A 318 9.08 7.16 23.18
CA GLN A 318 9.46 8.06 24.26
C GLN A 318 8.91 7.58 25.62
N LYS A 319 7.63 7.14 25.66
CA LYS A 319 6.99 6.58 26.85
C LYS A 319 7.76 5.40 27.42
N HIS A 320 8.33 4.56 26.55
CA HIS A 320 9.00 3.32 26.92
C HIS A 320 10.51 3.43 27.03
N GLY A 321 11.08 4.64 26.98
CA GLY A 321 12.48 4.89 27.28
C GLY A 321 13.44 4.81 26.11
N TRP A 322 12.98 4.84 24.85
CA TRP A 322 13.87 4.93 23.69
C TRP A 322 14.56 6.31 23.59
N PRO A 323 15.84 6.40 23.18
CA PRO A 323 16.81 5.34 22.83
C PRO A 323 17.66 4.85 24.02
N GLY A 324 17.14 4.96 25.24
CA GLY A 324 17.82 4.57 26.47
C GLY A 324 18.05 3.07 26.61
N HIS A 325 19.04 2.74 27.45
CA HIS A 325 19.33 1.36 27.87
C HIS A 325 18.18 0.67 28.62
N ASP A 326 17.21 1.46 29.08
CA ASP A 326 16.00 1.07 29.80
C ASP A 326 14.78 0.91 28.89
N PHE A 327 14.97 0.91 27.56
CA PHE A 327 13.87 0.71 26.61
C PHE A 327 13.15 -0.63 26.82
N ASP A 328 11.90 -0.59 27.30
CA ASP A 328 11.03 -1.78 27.41
C ASP A 328 10.32 -2.03 26.08
N GLY A 329 11.02 -2.74 25.18
CA GLY A 329 10.49 -3.07 23.87
C GLY A 329 9.22 -3.95 23.92
N ASP A 330 9.02 -4.74 24.96
CA ASP A 330 7.83 -5.60 25.06
C ASP A 330 6.61 -4.79 25.54
N ALA A 331 6.81 -3.81 26.43
CA ALA A 331 5.78 -2.85 26.80
C ALA A 331 5.41 -1.96 25.62
N PHE A 332 6.43 -1.51 24.87
CA PHE A 332 6.24 -0.74 23.65
C PHE A 332 5.34 -1.48 22.65
N LEU A 333 5.62 -2.75 22.35
CA LEU A 333 4.80 -3.52 21.41
C LEU A 333 3.36 -3.72 21.90
N ALA A 334 3.16 -3.94 23.21
CA ALA A 334 1.83 -4.09 23.79
C ALA A 334 1.01 -2.79 23.69
N ASP A 335 1.59 -1.66 24.08
CA ASP A 335 0.94 -0.36 23.96
C ASP A 335 0.72 0.04 22.49
N LYS A 336 1.65 -0.30 21.59
CA LYS A 336 1.50 -0.10 20.15
C LYS A 336 0.25 -0.82 19.64
N ALA A 337 0.10 -2.11 19.96
CA ALA A 337 -1.07 -2.90 19.56
C ALA A 337 -2.39 -2.29 20.11
N ARG A 338 -2.39 -1.83 21.36
CA ARG A 338 -3.55 -1.15 21.97
C ARG A 338 -3.87 0.17 21.28
N ALA A 339 -2.86 1.00 20.99
CA ALA A 339 -3.04 2.31 20.39
C ALA A 339 -3.61 2.22 18.98
N TYR A 340 -3.17 1.26 18.16
CA TYR A 340 -3.77 1.02 16.83
C TYR A 340 -5.21 0.55 16.92
N ILE A 341 -5.52 -0.37 17.84
CA ILE A 341 -6.90 -0.78 18.08
C ILE A 341 -7.76 0.41 18.51
N ALA A 342 -7.26 1.26 19.40
CA ALA A 342 -7.98 2.46 19.83
C ALA A 342 -8.21 3.44 18.68
N ALA A 343 -7.22 3.65 17.81
CA ALA A 343 -7.33 4.48 16.62
C ALA A 343 -8.34 3.93 15.60
N ASP A 344 -8.33 2.61 15.35
CA ASP A 344 -9.31 1.93 14.50
C ASP A 344 -10.74 2.08 15.05
N ILE A 345 -10.93 1.89 16.36
CA ILE A 345 -12.24 2.11 17.01
C ILE A 345 -12.66 3.57 16.86
N ALA A 346 -11.76 4.52 17.12
CA ALA A 346 -12.06 5.95 17.01
C ALA A 346 -12.46 6.32 15.58
N LYS A 347 -11.77 5.78 14.57
CA LYS A 347 -12.12 5.94 13.16
C LYS A 347 -13.49 5.35 12.85
N GLN A 348 -13.78 4.12 13.27
CA GLN A 348 -15.09 3.49 13.08
C GLN A 348 -16.22 4.29 13.72
N VAL A 349 -16.00 4.84 14.92
CA VAL A 349 -16.96 5.71 15.61
C VAL A 349 -17.14 7.03 14.85
N ALA A 350 -16.05 7.65 14.40
CA ALA A 350 -16.09 8.88 13.61
C ALA A 350 -16.81 8.65 12.27
N ASP A 351 -16.54 7.56 11.57
CA ASP A 351 -17.20 7.19 10.31
C ASP A 351 -18.69 6.91 10.51
N ALA A 352 -19.06 6.25 11.62
CA ALA A 352 -20.47 6.02 11.98
C ALA A 352 -21.21 7.34 12.32
N GLN A 353 -20.50 8.32 12.87
CA GLN A 353 -21.05 9.65 13.20
C GLN A 353 -21.03 10.61 12.03
N ALA A 354 -20.11 10.44 11.08
CA ALA A 354 -19.99 11.26 9.90
C ALA A 354 -21.31 11.19 9.11
N LYS A 355 -21.83 12.35 8.72
CA LYS A 355 -22.95 12.40 7.77
C LYS A 355 -22.48 11.73 6.47
N PRO A 356 -23.35 10.96 5.80
CA PRO A 356 -22.96 10.42 4.51
C PRO A 356 -22.60 11.62 3.62
N PRO A 357 -21.51 11.55 2.85
CA PRO A 357 -21.05 12.68 2.06
C PRO A 357 -22.23 13.19 1.23
N SER A 358 -22.54 14.48 1.37
CA SER A 358 -23.69 15.13 0.73
C SER A 358 -23.66 15.02 -0.81
N HIS A 359 -22.52 14.67 -1.38
CA HIS A 359 -22.35 14.41 -2.81
C HIS A 359 -23.08 13.15 -3.32
N VAL A 360 -23.52 12.25 -2.45
CA VAL A 360 -24.47 11.18 -2.83
C VAL A 360 -25.85 11.77 -3.17
N TYR A 361 -26.08 13.05 -2.90
CA TYR A 361 -27.30 13.79 -3.19
C TYR A 361 -27.00 15.04 -4.01
N SER A 362 -26.49 14.91 -5.24
CA SER A 362 -26.66 16.02 -6.17
C SER A 362 -28.17 16.25 -6.32
N HIS A 363 -28.63 17.46 -6.00
CA HIS A 363 -30.06 17.82 -5.98
C HIS A 363 -30.74 17.67 -7.36
N GLU A 364 -29.97 17.42 -8.42
CA GLU A 364 -30.44 17.20 -9.79
C GLU A 364 -30.74 15.73 -10.10
N GLY A 365 -30.39 14.79 -9.22
CA GLY A 365 -30.82 13.38 -9.30
C GLY A 365 -30.25 12.59 -10.50
N VAL A 366 -29.23 13.11 -11.19
CA VAL A 366 -28.56 12.43 -12.30
C VAL A 366 -27.06 12.41 -12.06
N ASP A 367 -26.51 11.20 -12.02
CA ASP A 367 -25.07 10.94 -11.94
C ASP A 367 -24.35 11.47 -13.22
N PRO A 368 -23.21 12.17 -13.12
CA PRO A 368 -22.51 12.75 -14.26
C PRO A 368 -22.15 11.72 -15.35
N ALA A 369 -21.76 10.49 -14.97
CA ALA A 369 -21.48 9.43 -15.94
C ALA A 369 -22.76 9.00 -16.67
N SER A 370 -23.89 8.94 -15.97
CA SER A 370 -25.20 8.70 -16.59
C SER A 370 -25.61 9.83 -17.56
N LYS A 371 -25.26 11.09 -17.27
CA LYS A 371 -25.50 12.22 -18.19
C LYS A 371 -24.61 12.10 -19.45
N ALA A 372 -23.31 11.88 -19.27
CA ALA A 372 -22.36 11.72 -20.37
C ALA A 372 -22.74 10.53 -21.28
N ALA A 373 -23.14 9.40 -20.71
CA ALA A 373 -23.60 8.25 -21.47
C ALA A 373 -24.88 8.57 -22.28
N ARG A 374 -25.82 9.37 -21.75
CA ARG A 374 -27.01 9.82 -22.51
C ARG A 374 -26.65 10.76 -23.66
N GLU A 375 -25.66 11.63 -23.47
CA GLU A 375 -25.14 12.49 -24.54
C GLU A 375 -24.47 11.67 -25.63
N LYS A 376 -23.65 10.67 -25.27
CA LYS A 376 -23.08 9.69 -26.22
C LYS A 376 -24.14 8.92 -27.00
N ILE A 377 -25.23 8.48 -26.34
CA ILE A 377 -26.37 7.83 -27.04
C ILE A 377 -26.99 8.79 -28.06
N ALA A 378 -27.13 10.08 -27.75
CA ALA A 378 -27.69 11.06 -28.67
C ALA A 378 -26.75 11.39 -29.84
N ALA A 379 -25.44 11.30 -29.64
CA ALA A 379 -24.41 11.55 -30.64
C ALA A 379 -24.05 10.31 -31.48
N ALA A 380 -24.44 9.11 -31.05
CA ALA A 380 -24.10 7.86 -31.70
C ALA A 380 -24.58 7.81 -33.17
N THR A 381 -23.68 7.48 -34.08
CA THR A 381 -23.97 7.37 -35.52
C THR A 381 -24.09 5.93 -36.00
N THR A 382 -23.54 4.98 -35.24
CA THR A 382 -23.60 3.55 -35.52
C THR A 382 -24.39 2.79 -34.45
N VAL A 383 -24.81 1.56 -34.80
CA VAL A 383 -25.47 0.66 -33.84
C VAL A 383 -24.49 0.23 -32.74
N GLU A 384 -23.21 0.10 -33.04
CA GLU A 384 -22.19 -0.26 -32.06
C GLU A 384 -22.02 0.87 -31.02
N ASP A 385 -21.82 2.11 -31.48
CA ASP A 385 -21.67 3.29 -30.61
C ASP A 385 -22.89 3.50 -29.71
N GLU A 386 -24.10 3.37 -30.27
CA GLU A 386 -25.34 3.54 -29.51
C GLU A 386 -25.43 2.51 -28.39
N TRP A 387 -25.12 1.25 -28.68
CA TRP A 387 -25.21 0.17 -27.70
C TRP A 387 -24.07 0.18 -26.69
N MET A 388 -22.89 0.65 -27.06
CA MET A 388 -21.78 0.89 -26.12
C MET A 388 -22.14 2.00 -25.13
N ALA A 389 -22.66 3.12 -25.62
CA ALA A 389 -23.13 4.21 -24.75
C ALA A 389 -24.31 3.77 -23.86
N ARG A 390 -25.21 2.90 -24.35
CA ARG A 390 -26.26 2.28 -23.52
C ARG A 390 -25.70 1.34 -22.45
N TRP A 391 -24.59 0.66 -22.73
CA TRP A 391 -23.91 -0.19 -21.75
C TRP A 391 -23.27 0.65 -20.65
N GLU A 392 -22.57 1.73 -21.02
CA GLU A 392 -22.03 2.70 -20.07
C GLU A 392 -23.12 3.28 -19.17
N LEU A 393 -24.26 3.68 -19.74
CA LEU A 393 -25.40 4.18 -18.99
C LEU A 393 -25.92 3.12 -18.00
N PHE A 394 -26.06 1.86 -18.44
CA PHE A 394 -26.52 0.77 -17.58
C PHE A 394 -25.57 0.55 -16.39
N ARG A 395 -24.24 0.56 -16.63
CA ARG A 395 -23.23 0.44 -15.56
C ARG A 395 -23.31 1.62 -14.58
N ALA A 396 -23.37 2.84 -15.09
CA ALA A 396 -23.48 4.04 -14.26
C ALA A 396 -24.74 4.00 -13.38
N GLU A 397 -25.89 3.61 -13.95
CA GLU A 397 -27.14 3.48 -13.19
C GLU A 397 -27.10 2.34 -12.16
N SER A 398 -26.46 1.20 -12.45
CA SER A 398 -26.30 0.12 -11.47
C SER A 398 -25.39 0.53 -10.31
N LEU A 399 -24.24 1.16 -10.61
CA LEU A 399 -23.33 1.70 -9.59
C LEU A 399 -24.04 2.73 -8.72
N TRP A 400 -24.84 3.61 -9.32
CA TRP A 400 -25.66 4.57 -8.60
C TRP A 400 -26.67 3.90 -7.68
N ARG A 401 -27.45 2.91 -8.16
CA ARG A 401 -28.38 2.14 -7.33
C ARG A 401 -27.68 1.51 -6.13
N SER A 402 -26.52 0.91 -6.34
CA SER A 402 -25.71 0.31 -5.29
C SER A 402 -25.22 1.34 -4.26
N ARG A 403 -24.82 2.54 -4.69
CA ARG A 403 -24.43 3.65 -3.80
C ARG A 403 -25.61 4.17 -2.98
N VAL A 404 -26.78 4.35 -3.61
CA VAL A 404 -28.01 4.79 -2.92
C VAL A 404 -28.41 3.78 -1.86
N LYS A 405 -28.47 2.48 -2.20
CA LYS A 405 -28.81 1.42 -1.25
C LYS A 405 -27.82 1.37 -0.08
N LYS A 406 -26.51 1.45 -0.34
CA LYS A 406 -25.49 1.53 0.72
C LYS A 406 -25.71 2.75 1.63
N SER A 407 -26.08 3.89 1.06
CA SER A 407 -26.39 5.10 1.84
C SER A 407 -27.64 4.92 2.70
N GLU A 408 -28.70 4.30 2.17
CA GLU A 408 -29.91 3.96 2.93
C GLU A 408 -29.61 2.98 4.08
N ASP A 409 -28.81 1.95 3.81
CA ASP A 409 -28.39 0.97 4.81
C ASP A 409 -27.55 1.63 5.92
N VAL A 410 -26.65 2.56 5.58
CA VAL A 410 -25.87 3.34 6.55
C VAL A 410 -26.77 4.23 7.41
N GLU A 411 -27.73 4.94 6.81
CA GLU A 411 -28.67 5.77 7.57
C GLU A 411 -29.58 4.92 8.48
N ALA A 412 -30.03 3.77 8.01
CA ALA A 412 -30.76 2.81 8.84
C ALA A 412 -29.88 2.32 10.02
N ALA A 413 -28.62 1.97 9.76
CA ALA A 413 -27.68 1.54 10.80
C ALA A 413 -27.43 2.64 11.84
N LYS A 414 -27.31 3.92 11.44
CA LYS A 414 -27.17 5.05 12.36
C LYS A 414 -28.37 5.20 13.30
N THR A 415 -29.59 5.03 12.79
CA THR A 415 -30.79 5.08 13.64
C THR A 415 -30.80 3.98 14.69
N HIS A 416 -30.22 2.82 14.40
CA HIS A 416 -30.04 1.75 15.37
C HIS A 416 -28.88 2.01 16.35
N ALA A 417 -27.74 2.51 15.88
CA ALA A 417 -26.58 2.80 16.72
C ALA A 417 -26.84 3.91 17.74
N ALA A 418 -27.66 4.92 17.40
CA ALA A 418 -28.08 5.97 18.32
C ALA A 418 -28.93 5.46 19.51
N ALA A 419 -29.41 4.21 19.46
CA ALA A 419 -30.19 3.59 20.53
C ALA A 419 -29.36 2.69 21.48
N GLU A 420 -28.10 2.37 21.13
CA GLU A 420 -27.21 1.61 22.01
C GLU A 420 -26.47 2.56 22.96
N GLU A 421 -26.51 2.24 24.25
CA GLU A 421 -25.84 2.98 25.33
C GLU A 421 -24.37 3.21 24.99
N GLU A 422 -23.85 4.43 25.18
CA GLU A 422 -22.43 4.79 24.93
C GLU A 422 -21.51 3.80 25.66
N VAL A 423 -21.05 2.78 24.93
CA VAL A 423 -20.11 1.80 25.48
C VAL A 423 -18.78 2.52 25.65
N PRO A 424 -18.19 2.57 26.86
CA PRO A 424 -16.89 3.17 27.07
C PRO A 424 -15.84 2.63 26.09
N MET A 425 -15.07 3.53 25.46
CA MET A 425 -14.00 3.19 24.51
C MET A 425 -13.05 2.11 25.03
N LEU A 426 -12.72 2.13 26.34
CA LEU A 426 -11.85 1.12 26.95
C LEU A 426 -12.45 -0.29 26.97
N LEU A 427 -13.78 -0.43 27.03
CA LEU A 427 -14.43 -1.74 26.91
C LEU A 427 -14.39 -2.24 25.46
N LEU A 428 -14.52 -1.35 24.49
CA LEU A 428 -14.37 -1.69 23.06
C LEU A 428 -12.92 -2.08 22.74
N GLU A 429 -11.94 -1.33 23.25
CA GLU A 429 -10.51 -1.63 23.13
C GLU A 429 -10.21 -3.01 23.70
N MET A 430 -10.56 -3.26 24.97
CA MET A 430 -10.31 -4.56 25.61
C MET A 430 -10.92 -5.72 24.81
N ARG A 431 -12.14 -5.56 24.28
CA ARG A 431 -12.80 -6.58 23.43
C ARG A 431 -12.01 -6.83 22.15
N LYS A 432 -11.60 -5.78 21.44
CA LYS A 432 -10.84 -5.89 20.18
C LYS A 432 -9.45 -6.49 20.41
N VAL A 433 -8.81 -6.15 21.53
CA VAL A 433 -7.54 -6.77 21.93
C VAL A 433 -7.72 -8.26 22.25
N GLU A 434 -8.82 -8.63 22.92
CA GLU A 434 -9.18 -10.04 23.18
C GLU A 434 -9.40 -10.81 21.87
N GLN A 435 -10.13 -10.21 20.92
CA GLN A 435 -10.34 -10.79 19.59
C GLN A 435 -9.00 -11.02 18.85
N ALA A 436 -8.10 -10.03 18.87
CA ALA A 436 -6.77 -10.16 18.26
C ALA A 436 -5.93 -11.25 18.97
N LEU A 437 -6.01 -11.35 20.29
CA LEU A 437 -5.38 -12.41 21.08
C LEU A 437 -5.86 -13.81 20.66
N GLU A 438 -7.16 -14.02 20.50
CA GLU A 438 -7.72 -15.31 20.03
C GLU A 438 -7.29 -15.61 18.58
N SER A 439 -7.27 -14.59 17.72
CA SER A 439 -6.73 -14.72 16.36
C SER A 439 -5.27 -15.21 16.35
N CYS A 440 -4.40 -14.60 17.18
CA CYS A 440 -3.01 -15.04 17.33
C CYS A 440 -2.90 -16.49 17.82
N LYS A 441 -3.74 -16.91 18.78
CA LYS A 441 -3.77 -18.32 19.24
C LYS A 441 -4.16 -19.26 18.11
N GLY A 442 -5.18 -18.91 17.33
CA GLY A 442 -5.63 -19.67 16.17
C GLY A 442 -4.53 -19.83 15.12
N THR A 443 -3.83 -18.74 14.79
CA THR A 443 -2.69 -18.75 13.87
C THR A 443 -1.55 -19.61 14.38
N LEU A 444 -1.12 -19.47 15.64
CA LEU A 444 -0.09 -20.32 16.21
C LEU A 444 -0.46 -21.81 16.17
N LYS A 445 -1.71 -22.15 16.51
CA LYS A 445 -2.20 -23.53 16.45
C LYS A 445 -2.21 -24.10 15.03
N ARG A 446 -2.58 -23.28 14.02
CA ARG A 446 -2.52 -23.68 12.60
C ARG A 446 -1.09 -23.96 12.17
N LEU A 447 -0.17 -23.05 12.46
CA LEU A 447 1.26 -23.22 12.13
C LEU A 447 1.86 -24.44 12.85
N GLN A 448 1.49 -24.70 14.11
CA GLN A 448 1.94 -25.90 14.83
C GLN A 448 1.39 -27.20 14.26
N ALA A 449 0.23 -27.17 13.59
CA ALA A 449 -0.35 -28.32 12.93
C ALA A 449 0.17 -28.51 11.50
N ASP A 450 0.74 -27.47 10.91
CA ASP A 450 1.33 -27.49 9.58
C ASP A 450 2.79 -27.93 9.64
N ASN A 451 3.07 -29.12 9.10
CA ASN A 451 4.43 -29.67 9.07
C ASN A 451 5.38 -28.88 8.14
N SER A 452 4.85 -27.99 7.30
CA SER A 452 5.64 -27.12 6.42
C SER A 452 5.97 -25.75 7.03
N ALA A 453 5.37 -25.41 8.17
CA ALA A 453 5.62 -24.13 8.83
C ALA A 453 7.10 -24.01 9.25
N THR A 454 7.72 -22.88 8.90
CA THR A 454 9.11 -22.62 9.26
C THR A 454 9.23 -22.30 10.74
N GLN A 455 10.40 -22.55 11.33
CA GLN A 455 10.64 -22.21 12.74
C GLN A 455 10.51 -20.70 12.98
N ALA A 456 10.82 -19.87 11.97
CA ALA A 456 10.66 -18.42 12.04
C ALA A 456 9.18 -18.01 12.11
N GLN A 457 8.31 -18.64 11.31
CA GLN A 457 6.86 -18.41 11.36
C GLN A 457 6.27 -18.72 12.74
N LEU A 458 6.70 -19.83 13.34
CA LEU A 458 6.30 -20.20 14.69
C LEU A 458 6.74 -19.16 15.74
N ARG A 459 8.00 -18.71 15.70
CA ARG A 459 8.51 -17.68 16.63
C ARG A 459 7.79 -16.34 16.46
N HIS A 460 7.53 -15.92 15.23
CA HIS A 460 6.77 -14.70 14.96
C HIS A 460 5.35 -14.80 15.54
N ALA A 461 4.64 -15.90 15.31
CA ALA A 461 3.32 -16.14 15.88
C ALA A 461 3.34 -16.19 17.43
N GLU A 462 4.40 -16.75 18.03
CA GLU A 462 4.60 -16.73 19.48
C GLU A 462 4.88 -15.31 20.03
N LEU A 463 5.63 -14.49 19.30
CA LEU A 463 5.86 -13.09 19.65
C LEU A 463 4.55 -12.30 19.61
N GLN A 464 3.79 -12.38 18.52
CA GLN A 464 2.47 -11.75 18.39
C GLN A 464 1.53 -12.17 19.52
N LEU A 465 1.47 -13.48 19.82
CA LEU A 465 0.67 -14.00 20.92
C LEU A 465 1.08 -13.43 22.29
N ARG A 466 2.38 -13.28 22.55
CA ARG A 466 2.89 -12.65 23.78
C ARG A 466 2.52 -11.16 23.85
N THR A 467 2.69 -10.43 22.74
CA THR A 467 2.33 -9.02 22.62
C THR A 467 0.85 -8.79 22.94
N TYR A 468 -0.05 -9.50 22.25
CA TYR A 468 -1.49 -9.33 22.46
C TYR A 468 -1.97 -9.84 23.83
N ARG A 469 -1.29 -10.83 24.42
CA ARG A 469 -1.59 -11.26 25.80
C ARG A 469 -1.29 -10.14 26.80
N ARG A 470 -0.11 -9.51 26.69
CA ARG A 470 0.27 -8.39 27.55
C ARG A 470 -0.67 -7.20 27.33
N ALA A 471 -0.97 -6.86 26.08
CA ALA A 471 -1.93 -5.82 25.74
C ALA A 471 -3.31 -6.07 26.37
N TYR A 472 -3.81 -7.31 26.33
CA TYR A 472 -5.10 -7.68 26.93
C TYR A 472 -5.07 -7.54 28.46
N GLU A 473 -4.01 -8.00 29.12
CA GLU A 473 -3.85 -7.90 30.57
C GLU A 473 -3.83 -6.43 31.03
N GLU A 474 -3.14 -5.57 30.29
CA GLU A 474 -3.07 -4.13 30.58
C GLU A 474 -4.41 -3.42 30.30
N ALA A 475 -5.06 -3.70 29.16
CA ALA A 475 -6.39 -3.17 28.84
C ALA A 475 -7.44 -3.58 29.90
N LYS A 476 -7.38 -4.84 30.34
CA LYS A 476 -8.24 -5.37 31.41
C LYS A 476 -7.98 -4.67 32.74
N ALA A 477 -6.72 -4.41 33.09
CA ALA A 477 -6.37 -3.68 34.30
C ALA A 477 -6.90 -2.24 34.26
N ASP A 478 -6.84 -1.57 33.11
CA ASP A 478 -7.40 -0.23 32.91
C ASP A 478 -8.93 -0.21 33.02
N VAL A 479 -9.61 -1.19 32.44
CA VAL A 479 -11.06 -1.37 32.57
C VAL A 479 -11.45 -1.57 34.02
N GLU A 480 -10.81 -2.49 34.76
CA GLU A 480 -11.15 -2.72 36.17
C GLU A 480 -10.86 -1.49 37.04
N ARG A 481 -9.80 -0.73 36.72
CA ARG A 481 -9.43 0.50 37.44
C ARG A 481 -10.44 1.63 37.22
N LEU A 482 -10.92 1.83 35.99
CA LEU A 482 -11.79 2.95 35.62
C LEU A 482 -13.29 2.61 35.67
N TYR A 483 -13.63 1.34 35.49
CA TYR A 483 -14.99 0.81 35.43
C TYR A 483 -15.14 -0.48 36.26
N PRO A 484 -14.87 -0.43 37.58
CA PRO A 484 -14.80 -1.62 38.42
C PRO A 484 -16.09 -2.45 38.36
N GLY A 485 -15.93 -3.76 38.19
CA GLY A 485 -17.04 -4.71 38.13
C GLY A 485 -17.83 -4.73 36.82
N ARG A 486 -17.48 -3.91 35.82
CA ARG A 486 -18.01 -4.07 34.46
C ARG A 486 -17.36 -5.29 33.81
N LYS A 487 -18.19 -6.18 33.25
CA LYS A 487 -17.70 -7.36 32.54
C LYS A 487 -17.19 -6.97 31.15
N PRO A 488 -16.20 -7.71 30.61
CA PRO A 488 -15.86 -7.63 29.20
C PRO A 488 -17.08 -7.81 28.31
N LEU A 489 -17.08 -7.10 27.18
CA LEU A 489 -18.06 -7.34 26.14
C LEU A 489 -17.81 -8.75 25.59
N PRO A 490 -18.85 -9.59 25.47
CA PRO A 490 -18.66 -10.95 24.98
C PRO A 490 -18.17 -10.92 23.53
N LEU A 491 -17.30 -11.87 23.22
CA LEU A 491 -16.96 -12.20 21.85
C LEU A 491 -18.18 -12.80 21.14
N GLY A 492 -18.31 -12.52 19.85
CA GLY A 492 -19.33 -13.06 18.98
C GLY A 492 -19.05 -14.52 18.60
N PRO A 493 -20.04 -15.24 18.08
CA PRO A 493 -19.88 -16.61 17.61
C PRO A 493 -18.71 -16.76 16.64
N GLY A 494 -17.79 -17.68 16.94
CA GLY A 494 -16.61 -17.96 16.11
C GLY A 494 -15.39 -17.06 16.34
N GLU A 495 -15.52 -15.94 17.07
CA GLU A 495 -14.37 -15.08 17.38
C GLU A 495 -13.32 -15.82 18.21
N GLU A 496 -13.74 -16.65 19.17
CA GLU A 496 -12.84 -17.48 20.00
C GLU A 496 -12.09 -18.56 19.19
N ALA A 497 -12.72 -19.09 18.13
CA ALA A 497 -12.17 -20.21 17.37
C ALA A 497 -11.34 -19.76 16.16
N GLY A 498 -11.74 -18.65 15.53
CA GLY A 498 -11.20 -18.18 14.25
C GLY A 498 -10.82 -16.70 14.21
N GLY A 499 -11.03 -15.93 15.27
CA GLY A 499 -10.69 -14.51 15.33
C GLY A 499 -11.65 -13.57 14.60
N PHE A 500 -12.76 -14.07 14.04
CA PHE A 500 -13.78 -13.26 13.37
C PHE A 500 -15.20 -13.63 13.76
N ASP A 501 -16.06 -12.61 13.84
CA ASP A 501 -17.48 -12.76 14.17
C ASP A 501 -18.23 -13.35 12.96
N LEU A 502 -18.62 -14.62 13.08
CA LEU A 502 -19.34 -15.34 12.03
C LEU A 502 -20.66 -14.66 11.67
N ARG A 503 -21.34 -14.05 12.65
CA ARG A 503 -22.61 -13.37 12.42
C ARG A 503 -22.38 -12.10 11.59
N LYS A 504 -21.44 -11.24 12.02
CA LYS A 504 -21.10 -10.03 11.25
C LYS A 504 -20.60 -10.37 9.85
N ARG A 505 -19.84 -11.46 9.70
CA ARG A 505 -19.36 -11.91 8.39
C ARG A 505 -20.51 -12.34 7.48
N VAL A 506 -21.49 -13.09 8.00
CA VAL A 506 -22.71 -13.46 7.27
C VAL A 506 -23.53 -12.23 6.92
N GLU A 507 -23.74 -11.31 7.87
CA GLU A 507 -24.46 -10.04 7.66
C GLU A 507 -23.80 -9.18 6.58
N LYS A 508 -22.46 -9.14 6.51
CA LYS A 508 -21.72 -8.42 5.46
C LYS A 508 -21.78 -9.13 4.11
N LEU A 509 -21.59 -10.45 4.07
CA LEU A 509 -21.49 -11.21 2.83
C LEU A 509 -22.84 -11.44 2.14
N THR A 510 -23.93 -11.54 2.91
CA THR A 510 -25.28 -11.79 2.37
C THR A 510 -25.70 -10.72 1.34
N PRO A 511 -25.77 -9.42 1.69
CA PRO A 511 -26.18 -8.39 0.73
C PRO A 511 -25.19 -8.25 -0.43
N TYR A 512 -23.89 -8.51 -0.20
CA TYR A 512 -22.91 -8.55 -1.27
C TYR A 512 -23.26 -9.62 -2.31
N CYS A 513 -23.47 -10.87 -1.86
CA CYS A 513 -23.81 -11.99 -2.75
C CYS A 513 -25.14 -11.76 -3.47
N GLU A 514 -26.15 -11.25 -2.76
CA GLU A 514 -27.47 -10.94 -3.34
C GLU A 514 -27.38 -9.83 -4.40
N ASN A 515 -26.61 -8.78 -4.15
CA ASN A 515 -26.41 -7.71 -5.13
C ASN A 515 -25.63 -8.20 -6.36
N THR A 516 -24.55 -8.98 -6.18
CA THR A 516 -23.83 -9.55 -7.33
C THR A 516 -24.70 -10.51 -8.14
N GLU A 517 -25.56 -11.30 -7.49
CA GLU A 517 -26.53 -12.16 -8.20
C GLU A 517 -27.57 -11.35 -8.97
N LEU A 518 -28.02 -10.22 -8.42
CA LEU A 518 -28.89 -9.29 -9.11
C LEU A 518 -28.18 -8.67 -10.32
N ASP A 519 -26.93 -8.23 -10.18
CA ASP A 519 -26.12 -7.66 -11.27
C ASP A 519 -25.90 -8.66 -12.40
N ILE A 520 -25.58 -9.92 -12.08
CA ILE A 520 -25.46 -11.02 -13.06
C ILE A 520 -26.78 -11.19 -13.82
N LYS A 521 -27.91 -11.20 -13.09
CA LYS A 521 -29.24 -11.37 -13.69
C LYS A 521 -29.60 -10.19 -14.59
N GLU A 522 -29.44 -8.96 -14.12
CA GLU A 522 -29.73 -7.74 -14.86
C GLU A 522 -28.83 -7.61 -16.10
N THR A 523 -27.56 -7.98 -15.99
CA THR A 523 -26.60 -7.98 -17.12
C THR A 523 -27.00 -9.00 -18.17
N ARG A 524 -27.40 -10.23 -17.78
CA ARG A 524 -27.92 -11.24 -18.72
C ARG A 524 -29.21 -10.77 -19.42
N GLU A 525 -30.13 -10.17 -18.67
CA GLU A 525 -31.34 -9.59 -19.23
C GLU A 525 -31.04 -8.42 -20.18
N TRP A 526 -30.04 -7.59 -19.86
CA TRP A 526 -29.58 -6.50 -20.71
C TRP A 526 -28.93 -7.02 -22.00
N LEU A 527 -28.02 -8.00 -21.90
CA LEU A 527 -27.36 -8.67 -23.02
C LEU A 527 -28.36 -9.31 -24.01
N SER A 528 -29.50 -9.79 -23.51
CA SER A 528 -30.56 -10.35 -24.35
C SER A 528 -31.24 -9.33 -25.26
N LYS A 529 -31.14 -8.04 -24.95
CA LYS A 529 -31.71 -6.93 -25.72
C LYS A 529 -30.75 -6.39 -26.78
N VAL A 530 -29.46 -6.69 -26.67
CA VAL A 530 -28.42 -6.19 -27.58
C VAL A 530 -28.59 -6.83 -28.97
N PRO A 531 -28.72 -6.04 -30.05
CA PRO A 531 -28.91 -6.56 -31.40
C PRO A 531 -27.71 -7.37 -31.85
N GLN A 532 -27.94 -8.35 -32.74
CA GLN A 532 -26.87 -9.18 -33.31
C GLN A 532 -25.83 -8.38 -34.11
N GLY A 533 -26.17 -7.16 -34.52
CA GLY A 533 -25.29 -6.25 -35.25
C GLY A 533 -24.30 -5.48 -34.38
N ALA A 534 -24.49 -5.42 -33.05
CA ALA A 534 -23.55 -4.81 -32.11
C ALA A 534 -22.65 -5.90 -31.52
N LYS A 535 -21.57 -6.26 -32.21
CA LYS A 535 -20.78 -7.46 -31.87
C LYS A 535 -19.82 -7.19 -30.72
N GLU A 536 -19.12 -6.06 -30.77
CA GLU A 536 -18.10 -5.67 -29.79
C GLU A 536 -18.76 -5.42 -28.43
N VAL A 537 -19.92 -4.76 -28.40
CA VAL A 537 -20.70 -4.57 -27.17
C VAL A 537 -21.10 -5.90 -26.55
N ARG A 538 -21.51 -6.89 -27.36
CA ARG A 538 -21.87 -8.21 -26.82
C ARG A 538 -20.66 -8.90 -26.21
N GLU A 539 -19.49 -8.79 -26.82
CA GLU A 539 -18.23 -9.34 -26.33
C GLU A 539 -17.84 -8.69 -24.99
N VAL A 540 -17.76 -7.36 -24.94
CA VAL A 540 -17.47 -6.58 -23.72
C VAL A 540 -18.44 -6.94 -22.58
N VAL A 541 -19.73 -7.09 -22.88
CA VAL A 541 -20.73 -7.45 -21.85
C VAL A 541 -20.62 -8.91 -21.42
N MET A 542 -20.19 -9.81 -22.31
CA MET A 542 -19.94 -11.21 -21.96
C MET A 542 -18.71 -11.35 -21.07
N GLU A 543 -17.60 -10.66 -21.39
CA GLU A 543 -16.41 -10.61 -20.54
C GLU A 543 -16.72 -10.05 -19.15
N TRP A 544 -17.48 -8.95 -19.09
CA TRP A 544 -17.92 -8.39 -17.81
C TRP A 544 -18.81 -9.37 -17.02
N LEU A 545 -19.70 -10.09 -17.70
CA LEU A 545 -20.56 -11.09 -17.08
C LEU A 545 -19.75 -12.27 -16.53
N GLU A 546 -18.75 -12.75 -17.27
CA GLU A 546 -17.81 -13.78 -16.81
C GLU A 546 -17.07 -13.32 -15.56
N TRP A 547 -16.52 -12.10 -15.57
CA TRP A 547 -15.89 -11.49 -14.40
C TRP A 547 -16.84 -11.38 -13.19
N LEU A 548 -18.10 -11.00 -13.40
CA LEU A 548 -19.11 -10.97 -12.32
C LEU A 548 -19.41 -12.37 -11.78
N GLU A 549 -19.52 -13.37 -12.65
CA GLU A 549 -19.78 -14.75 -12.26
C GLU A 549 -18.63 -15.34 -11.45
N ASP A 550 -17.39 -15.09 -11.88
CA ASP A 550 -16.17 -15.54 -11.21
C ASP A 550 -15.97 -14.82 -9.86
N SER A 551 -16.12 -13.50 -9.84
CA SER A 551 -16.01 -12.71 -8.60
C SER A 551 -17.09 -13.08 -7.56
N ALA A 552 -18.22 -13.66 -7.98
CA ALA A 552 -19.26 -14.15 -7.09
C ALA A 552 -18.93 -15.50 -6.42
N VAL A 553 -17.98 -16.29 -6.96
CA VAL A 553 -17.70 -17.65 -6.47
C VAL A 553 -17.15 -17.63 -5.04
N ILE A 554 -16.09 -16.86 -4.80
CA ILE A 554 -15.40 -16.83 -3.50
C ILE A 554 -16.32 -16.31 -2.38
N PRO A 555 -17.01 -15.16 -2.51
CA PRO A 555 -17.89 -14.64 -1.46
C PRO A 555 -19.05 -15.61 -1.13
N LYS A 556 -19.61 -16.31 -2.13
CA LYS A 556 -20.66 -17.32 -1.89
C LYS A 556 -20.13 -18.54 -1.14
N GLN A 557 -18.94 -19.01 -1.48
CA GLN A 557 -18.30 -20.10 -0.74
C GLN A 557 -18.05 -19.69 0.73
N GLN A 558 -17.53 -18.48 0.95
CA GLN A 558 -17.33 -17.92 2.28
C GLN A 558 -18.65 -17.79 3.05
N LEU A 559 -19.72 -17.29 2.42
CA LEU A 559 -21.04 -17.15 3.02
C LEU A 559 -21.58 -18.52 3.46
N ARG A 560 -21.52 -19.53 2.59
CA ARG A 560 -21.94 -20.91 2.91
C ARG A 560 -21.15 -21.49 4.08
N TYR A 561 -19.83 -21.30 4.08
CA TYR A 561 -18.96 -21.75 5.17
C TYR A 561 -19.33 -21.06 6.49
N CYS A 562 -19.42 -19.72 6.50
CA CYS A 562 -19.73 -18.95 7.71
C CYS A 562 -21.12 -19.27 8.25
N ALA A 563 -22.13 -19.35 7.37
CA ALA A 563 -23.50 -19.69 7.77
C ALA A 563 -23.59 -21.11 8.35
N LYS A 564 -22.87 -22.08 7.77
CA LYS A 564 -22.79 -23.45 8.31
C LYS A 564 -22.12 -23.47 9.68
N ALA A 565 -20.96 -22.83 9.81
CA ALA A 565 -20.24 -22.76 11.09
C ALA A 565 -21.06 -22.05 12.18
N LEU A 566 -21.78 -21.00 11.83
CA LEU A 566 -22.68 -20.28 12.75
C LEU A 566 -23.85 -21.17 13.22
N ALA A 567 -24.42 -21.97 12.31
CA ALA A 567 -25.48 -22.91 12.64
C ALA A 567 -24.98 -24.03 13.58
N GLU A 568 -23.79 -24.57 13.34
CA GLU A 568 -23.15 -25.57 14.20
C GLU A 568 -22.84 -25.00 15.60
N TYR A 569 -22.37 -23.76 15.68
CA TYR A 569 -22.13 -23.06 16.95
C TYR A 569 -23.42 -22.89 17.76
N THR A 570 -24.49 -22.42 17.11
CA THR A 570 -25.80 -22.22 17.78
C THR A 570 -26.37 -23.53 18.33
N GLN A 571 -26.20 -24.65 17.61
CA GLN A 571 -26.64 -25.97 18.09
C GLN A 571 -25.87 -26.48 19.32
N GLN A 572 -24.60 -26.06 19.48
CA GLN A 572 -23.80 -26.42 20.66
C GLN A 572 -24.26 -25.65 21.90
N GLU A 573 -24.63 -24.37 21.76
CA GLU A 573 -25.12 -23.55 22.87
C GLU A 573 -26.48 -24.00 23.40
N ASP A 574 -27.38 -24.46 22.51
CA ASP A 574 -28.72 -24.94 22.88
C ASP A 574 -28.73 -26.31 23.60
N GLY A 575 -27.56 -26.90 23.87
CA GLY A 575 -27.43 -28.12 24.67
C GLY A 575 -28.03 -29.37 24.02
N SER A 576 -28.33 -29.36 22.73
CA SER A 576 -28.94 -30.48 22.02
C SER A 576 -27.94 -31.52 21.51
N TRP A 577 -26.82 -31.74 22.21
CA TRP A 577 -26.07 -32.99 22.08
C TRP A 577 -26.84 -34.11 22.79
N VAL A 578 -27.97 -34.50 22.18
CA VAL A 578 -28.54 -35.83 22.41
C VAL A 578 -27.44 -36.81 22.02
N HIS A 579 -26.95 -37.57 23.00
CA HIS A 579 -26.03 -38.68 22.78
C HIS A 579 -26.56 -39.61 21.69
N SER A 580 -26.12 -39.41 20.44
CA SER A 580 -26.15 -40.43 19.40
C SER A 580 -24.75 -41.03 19.25
N ALA A 581 -24.22 -41.51 20.37
CA ALA A 581 -23.13 -42.48 20.40
C ALA A 581 -23.62 -43.71 21.18
N LYS A 582 -24.59 -44.41 20.60
CA LYS A 582 -24.84 -45.85 20.79
C LYS A 582 -25.46 -46.38 19.50
N THR A 583 -24.66 -46.95 18.60
CA THR A 583 -24.51 -48.40 18.45
C THR A 583 -23.22 -48.70 17.70
#